data_AF-A0A1M3E792-F1
#
_entry.id   AF-A0A1M3E792-F1
#
_cell.length_a   1.000
_cell.length_b   1.000
_cell.length_c   1.000
_cell.angle_alpha   90.00
_cell.angle_beta   90.00
_cell.angle_gamma   90.00
#
_symmetry.space_group_name_H-M   'P 1'
#
loop_
_entity.id
_entity.type
_entity.pdbx_description
1 polymer ?
#
loop_
_entity_poly.entity_id
_entity_poly.type
_entity_poly.pdbx_seq_one_letter_code
_entity_poly.pdbx_strand_id
1 'polypeptide(L)'
;MIKNYLLATAIALLPLCSIAQDGDEEYELRANEKQGWIIDKKGNKIEGVVKLMGSAESPWVNQKKVKFIANADIDPAKKRQKLKVLDVDDLKGYAAYDGDLLREFELIKYTNKREASRAGGGLGGDIKAIKNLSNTTYIAETIVKGPITVYKLYGMPTAVAVGKKQAEEMEADLNRIRTSPSILVSKKGGKIEELNSSDMKKFTEDCEVVRKKMLNSEYPSYNPEKEEKKRSKMGALIKSETELDGPKIQTMAVEIFTDYNANCGS
;
A
#
# COMPACT_ATOMS: atom_id res chain seq x y z
N MET A 1 -89.12 -28.86 -18.77
CA MET A 1 -88.94 -27.63 -17.98
C MET A 1 -87.54 -27.07 -18.25
N ILE A 2 -87.51 -25.92 -18.92
CA ILE A 2 -86.65 -24.74 -18.71
C ILE A 2 -85.23 -24.94 -18.11
N LYS A 3 -84.24 -24.66 -18.98
CA LYS A 3 -83.02 -23.84 -18.82
C LYS A 3 -81.94 -24.26 -17.80
N ASN A 4 -80.67 -24.34 -18.23
CA ASN A 4 -79.70 -23.22 -18.16
C ASN A 4 -78.22 -23.62 -18.43
N TYR A 5 -77.54 -22.70 -19.16
CA TYR A 5 -76.11 -22.35 -19.26
C TYR A 5 -75.03 -23.45 -19.52
N LEU A 6 -74.30 -23.41 -20.65
CA LEU A 6 -73.11 -22.58 -20.96
C LEU A 6 -71.97 -22.72 -19.93
N LEU A 7 -70.87 -23.38 -20.28
CA LEU A 7 -69.58 -22.71 -20.54
C LEU A 7 -68.53 -23.70 -21.04
N ALA A 8 -67.87 -23.33 -22.13
CA ALA A 8 -66.66 -23.95 -22.62
C ALA A 8 -65.47 -23.52 -21.74
N THR A 9 -64.60 -24.47 -21.39
CA THR A 9 -63.23 -24.17 -20.94
C THR A 9 -62.26 -25.08 -21.69
N ALA A 10 -61.67 -24.52 -22.74
CA ALA A 10 -60.49 -25.06 -23.37
C ALA A 10 -59.32 -24.91 -22.39
N ILE A 11 -58.77 -26.04 -21.93
CA ILE A 11 -57.54 -26.08 -21.15
C ILE A 11 -56.39 -25.86 -22.14
N ALA A 12 -55.93 -24.62 -22.25
CA ALA A 12 -54.67 -24.31 -22.90
C ALA A 12 -53.53 -24.79 -21.99
N LEU A 13 -52.96 -25.95 -22.33
CA LEU A 13 -51.67 -26.40 -21.81
C LEU A 13 -50.58 -25.50 -22.41
N LEU A 14 -50.29 -24.37 -21.76
CA LEU A 14 -49.06 -23.64 -21.99
C LEU A 14 -47.93 -24.41 -21.29
N PRO A 15 -46.83 -24.77 -21.98
CA PRO A 15 -45.64 -25.25 -21.30
C PRO A 15 -45.12 -24.08 -20.47
N LEU A 16 -45.16 -24.25 -19.15
CA LEU A 16 -44.38 -23.42 -18.24
C LEU A 16 -42.92 -23.65 -18.62
N CYS A 17 -42.35 -22.74 -19.42
CA CYS A 17 -40.93 -22.53 -19.45
C CYS A 17 -40.54 -22.13 -18.02
N SER A 18 -40.12 -23.11 -17.23
CA SER A 18 -39.34 -22.88 -16.03
C SER A 18 -38.06 -22.18 -16.48
N ILE A 19 -38.10 -20.84 -16.49
CA ILE A 19 -36.89 -20.05 -16.40
C ILE A 19 -36.35 -20.39 -15.00
N ALA A 20 -35.38 -21.30 -14.96
CA ALA A 20 -34.47 -21.36 -13.84
C ALA A 20 -33.86 -19.97 -13.74
N GLN A 21 -34.35 -19.15 -12.80
CA GLN A 21 -33.56 -18.06 -12.27
C GLN A 21 -32.40 -18.77 -11.58
N ASP A 22 -31.28 -18.93 -12.30
CA ASP A 22 -29.99 -19.01 -11.65
C ASP A 22 -29.92 -17.78 -10.75
N GLY A 23 -30.17 -18.00 -9.47
CA GLY A 23 -29.85 -17.00 -8.47
C GLY A 23 -28.35 -16.81 -8.55
N ASP A 24 -27.92 -15.69 -9.10
CA ASP A 24 -26.57 -15.17 -8.89
C ASP A 24 -26.43 -14.89 -7.38
N GLU A 25 -26.23 -15.96 -6.59
CA GLU A 25 -25.83 -15.87 -5.20
C GLU A 25 -24.34 -15.48 -5.19
N GLU A 26 -24.04 -14.26 -5.62
CA GLU A 26 -22.71 -13.69 -5.48
C GLU A 26 -22.43 -13.48 -3.99
N TYR A 27 -21.23 -13.88 -3.54
CA TYR A 27 -20.84 -13.73 -2.13
C TYR A 27 -20.78 -12.25 -1.74
N GLU A 28 -21.70 -11.83 -0.86
CA GLU A 28 -21.69 -10.48 -0.31
C GLU A 28 -20.49 -10.25 0.62
N LEU A 29 -19.66 -9.27 0.26
CA LEU A 29 -18.52 -8.87 1.07
C LEU A 29 -18.94 -8.26 2.40
N ARG A 30 -18.20 -8.61 3.44
CA ARG A 30 -18.31 -7.93 4.74
C ARG A 30 -17.62 -6.58 4.71
N ALA A 31 -17.97 -5.70 5.66
CA ALA A 31 -17.40 -4.35 5.75
C ALA A 31 -15.85 -4.28 5.72
N ASN A 32 -15.15 -5.30 6.23
CA ASN A 32 -13.68 -5.39 6.23
C ASN A 32 -13.10 -6.44 5.28
N GLU A 33 -13.93 -6.98 4.39
CA GLU A 33 -13.53 -7.85 3.29
C GLU A 33 -13.63 -7.03 2.01
N LYS A 34 -12.58 -7.07 1.21
CA LYS A 34 -12.44 -6.25 0.01
C LYS A 34 -12.11 -7.15 -1.16
N GLN A 35 -12.61 -6.84 -2.35
CA GLN A 35 -12.05 -7.45 -3.55
C GLN A 35 -10.57 -7.08 -3.68
N GLY A 36 -9.79 -7.95 -4.30
CA GLY A 36 -8.38 -7.73 -4.49
C GLY A 36 -7.66 -8.97 -5.02
N TRP A 37 -6.36 -9.01 -4.82
CA TRP A 37 -5.54 -10.12 -5.28
C TRP A 37 -4.28 -10.29 -4.44
N ILE A 38 -3.66 -11.45 -4.59
CA ILE A 38 -2.29 -11.71 -4.15
C ILE A 38 -1.40 -12.07 -5.34
N ILE A 39 -0.10 -11.88 -5.19
CA ILE A 39 0.93 -12.48 -6.04
C ILE A 39 1.71 -13.45 -5.16
N ASP A 40 1.60 -14.75 -5.45
CA ASP A 40 2.29 -15.78 -4.67
C ASP A 40 3.83 -15.74 -4.86
N LYS A 41 4.57 -16.53 -4.09
CA LYS A 41 6.05 -16.66 -4.29
C LYS A 41 6.45 -17.01 -5.72
N LYS A 42 5.62 -17.76 -6.45
CA LYS A 42 5.90 -18.19 -7.82
C LYS A 42 5.65 -17.07 -8.83
N GLY A 43 4.94 -16.00 -8.44
CA GLY A 43 4.58 -14.88 -9.31
C GLY A 43 3.19 -15.00 -9.93
N ASN A 44 2.39 -15.98 -9.50
CA ASN A 44 1.02 -16.12 -9.98
C ASN A 44 0.14 -15.08 -9.31
N LYS A 45 -0.59 -14.31 -10.12
CA LYS A 45 -1.64 -13.41 -9.63
C LYS A 45 -2.91 -14.23 -9.38
N ILE A 46 -3.47 -14.12 -8.18
CA ILE A 46 -4.69 -14.84 -7.78
C ILE A 46 -5.70 -13.81 -7.27
N GLU A 47 -6.81 -13.68 -7.99
CA GLU A 47 -7.93 -12.80 -7.62
C GLU A 47 -8.75 -13.45 -6.49
N GLY A 48 -9.28 -12.62 -5.60
CA GLY A 48 -9.99 -13.11 -4.43
C GLY A 48 -10.45 -12.03 -3.48
N VAL A 49 -10.93 -12.47 -2.32
CA VAL A 49 -11.28 -11.58 -1.23
C VAL A 49 -10.09 -11.40 -0.31
N VAL A 50 -9.66 -10.15 -0.19
CA VAL A 50 -8.55 -9.71 0.65
C VAL A 50 -9.09 -8.98 1.87
N LYS A 51 -8.51 -9.27 3.02
CA LYS A 51 -8.76 -8.55 4.27
C LYS A 51 -7.44 -8.09 4.85
N LEU A 52 -7.24 -6.76 4.80
CA LEU A 52 -6.14 -6.09 5.47
C LEU A 52 -6.23 -6.34 6.99
N MET A 53 -5.08 -6.60 7.61
CA MET A 53 -5.00 -6.92 9.03
C MET A 53 -4.64 -5.72 9.90
N GLY A 54 -4.00 -4.70 9.32
CA GLY A 54 -3.71 -3.44 9.97
C GLY A 54 -4.86 -2.45 9.90
N SER A 55 -4.85 -1.52 10.85
CA SER A 55 -5.74 -0.37 10.93
C SER A 55 -4.94 0.94 10.79
N ALA A 56 -5.62 2.09 10.84
CA ALA A 56 -4.95 3.39 10.97
C ALA A 56 -4.03 3.46 12.21
N GLU A 57 -4.40 2.75 13.28
CA GLU A 57 -3.62 2.69 14.52
C GLU A 57 -2.42 1.72 14.45
N SER A 58 -2.45 0.78 13.50
CA SER A 58 -1.45 -0.30 13.37
C SER A 58 -1.12 -0.64 11.91
N PRO A 59 -0.77 0.36 11.07
CA PRO A 59 -0.66 0.17 9.62
C PRO A 59 0.45 -0.82 9.23
N TRP A 60 1.51 -0.91 10.03
CA TRP A 60 2.62 -1.86 9.86
C TRP A 60 2.20 -3.34 9.89
N VAL A 61 1.02 -3.67 10.42
CA VAL A 61 0.53 -5.07 10.45
C VAL A 61 0.27 -5.59 9.04
N ASN A 62 -0.13 -4.71 8.11
CA ASN A 62 -0.29 -5.07 6.70
C ASN A 62 1.06 -5.48 6.08
N GLN A 63 2.17 -4.91 6.54
CA GLN A 63 3.52 -5.28 6.10
C GLN A 63 4.01 -6.63 6.64
N LYS A 64 3.19 -7.35 7.43
CA LYS A 64 3.53 -8.65 8.01
C LYS A 64 2.62 -9.76 7.53
N LYS A 65 1.33 -9.48 7.39
CA LYS A 65 0.33 -10.50 7.07
C LYS A 65 -0.93 -9.91 6.48
N VAL A 66 -1.62 -10.74 5.70
CA VAL A 66 -2.91 -10.45 5.09
C VAL A 66 -3.83 -11.66 5.20
N LYS A 67 -5.14 -11.45 5.19
CA LYS A 67 -6.12 -12.54 5.07
C LYS A 67 -6.63 -12.63 3.65
N PHE A 68 -6.71 -13.84 3.10
CA PHE A 68 -7.10 -14.07 1.71
C PHE A 68 -7.91 -15.34 1.52
N ILE A 69 -8.83 -15.33 0.56
CA ILE A 69 -9.46 -16.51 -0.05
C ILE A 69 -9.56 -16.26 -1.55
N ALA A 70 -9.17 -17.24 -2.37
CA ALA A 70 -9.29 -17.13 -3.83
C ALA A 70 -10.76 -17.20 -4.24
N ASN A 71 -11.14 -16.53 -5.32
CA ASN A 71 -12.52 -16.57 -5.82
C ASN A 71 -13.00 -18.01 -6.11
N ALA A 72 -12.11 -18.87 -6.62
CA ALA A 72 -12.41 -20.27 -6.89
C ALA A 72 -12.71 -21.11 -5.63
N ASP A 73 -12.30 -20.64 -4.46
CA ASP A 73 -12.50 -21.34 -3.18
C ASP A 73 -13.71 -20.80 -2.39
N ILE A 74 -14.42 -19.79 -2.92
CA ILE A 74 -15.60 -19.20 -2.29
C ILE A 74 -16.80 -20.11 -2.51
N ASP A 75 -17.47 -20.46 -1.42
CA ASP A 75 -18.71 -21.22 -1.43
C ASP A 75 -19.91 -20.26 -1.32
N PRO A 76 -20.65 -19.97 -2.40
CA PRO A 76 -21.74 -18.99 -2.39
C PRO A 76 -22.87 -19.35 -1.41
N ALA A 77 -23.08 -20.64 -1.13
CA ALA A 77 -24.08 -21.09 -0.17
C ALA A 77 -23.72 -20.71 1.29
N LYS A 78 -22.46 -20.31 1.56
CA LYS A 78 -22.01 -19.88 2.88
C LYS A 78 -22.02 -18.36 3.03
N LYS A 79 -22.80 -17.90 4.02
CA LYS A 79 -22.76 -16.50 4.53
C LYS A 79 -21.42 -16.09 5.15
N ARG A 80 -20.51 -17.03 5.40
CA ARG A 80 -19.20 -16.77 6.03
C ARG A 80 -18.11 -17.59 5.33
N GLN A 81 -17.14 -16.91 4.72
CA GLN A 81 -15.92 -17.57 4.24
C GLN A 81 -14.82 -17.56 5.31
N LYS A 82 -14.03 -18.63 5.35
CA LYS A 82 -12.83 -18.69 6.18
C LYS A 82 -11.63 -18.22 5.38
N LEU A 83 -11.23 -16.97 5.57
CA LEU A 83 -10.02 -16.44 4.94
C LEU A 83 -8.77 -17.02 5.62
N LYS A 84 -7.80 -17.46 4.80
CA LYS A 84 -6.49 -17.94 5.24
C LYS A 84 -5.61 -16.75 5.60
N VAL A 85 -4.89 -16.83 6.72
CA VAL A 85 -3.83 -15.87 7.04
C VAL A 85 -2.60 -16.24 6.23
N LEU A 86 -2.06 -15.28 5.49
CA LEU A 86 -0.83 -15.41 4.73
C LEU A 86 0.21 -14.48 5.35
N ASP A 87 1.36 -15.04 5.68
CA ASP A 87 2.54 -14.23 6.01
C ASP A 87 3.09 -13.60 4.74
N VAL A 88 3.51 -12.35 4.81
CA VAL A 88 3.94 -11.63 3.61
C VAL A 88 5.24 -12.17 3.02
N ASP A 89 6.05 -12.87 3.82
CA ASP A 89 7.22 -13.60 3.33
C ASP A 89 6.82 -14.70 2.34
N ASP A 90 5.53 -15.06 2.30
CA ASP A 90 4.92 -15.97 1.34
C ASP A 90 4.36 -15.33 0.07
N LEU A 91 4.53 -14.02 -0.07
CA LEU A 91 3.96 -13.22 -1.14
C LEU A 91 5.02 -12.37 -1.84
N LYS A 92 4.80 -12.08 -3.12
CA LYS A 92 5.51 -11.00 -3.84
C LYS A 92 4.76 -9.68 -3.79
N GLY A 93 3.48 -9.72 -3.44
CA GLY A 93 2.64 -8.55 -3.29
C GLY A 93 1.18 -8.94 -3.10
N TYR A 94 0.35 -7.96 -2.78
CA TYR A 94 -1.09 -8.11 -2.74
C TYR A 94 -1.75 -6.73 -2.90
N ALA A 95 -3.04 -6.71 -3.22
CA ALA A 95 -3.79 -5.48 -3.26
C ALA A 95 -5.21 -5.68 -2.76
N ALA A 96 -5.81 -4.61 -2.23
CA ALA A 96 -7.19 -4.59 -1.77
C ALA A 96 -7.84 -3.27 -2.16
N TYR A 97 -9.07 -3.31 -2.64
CA TYR A 97 -9.87 -2.11 -2.88
C TYR A 97 -10.38 -1.51 -1.57
N ASP A 98 -10.15 -0.22 -1.35
CA ASP A 98 -10.70 0.53 -0.23
C ASP A 98 -11.58 1.66 -0.77
N GLY A 99 -12.87 1.35 -0.96
CA GLY A 99 -13.74 2.14 -1.83
C GLY A 99 -13.27 2.03 -3.27
N ASP A 100 -13.11 3.16 -3.95
CA ASP A 100 -12.61 3.22 -5.33
C ASP A 100 -11.07 3.18 -5.42
N LEU A 101 -10.37 3.24 -4.28
CA LEU A 101 -8.92 3.26 -4.24
C LEU A 101 -8.35 1.84 -4.15
N LEU A 102 -7.57 1.43 -5.15
CA LEU A 102 -6.78 0.20 -5.05
C LEU A 102 -5.52 0.47 -4.20
N ARG A 103 -5.41 -0.19 -3.06
CA ARG A 103 -4.20 -0.16 -2.24
C ARG A 103 -3.32 -1.35 -2.60
N GLU A 104 -2.19 -1.09 -3.24
CA GLU A 104 -1.23 -2.11 -3.63
C GLU A 104 -0.06 -2.20 -2.65
N PHE A 105 0.42 -3.41 -2.43
CA PHE A 105 1.54 -3.72 -1.54
C PHE A 105 2.52 -4.63 -2.28
N GLU A 106 3.80 -4.26 -2.30
CA GLU A 106 4.82 -4.94 -3.08
C GLU A 106 6.02 -5.36 -2.22
N LEU A 107 6.60 -6.52 -2.55
CA LEU A 107 7.83 -6.99 -1.94
C LEU A 107 9.01 -6.23 -2.52
N ILE A 108 9.65 -5.44 -1.67
CA ILE A 108 10.80 -4.61 -2.02
C ILE A 108 12.05 -5.08 -1.30
N LYS A 109 13.21 -4.87 -1.94
CA LYS A 109 14.52 -5.00 -1.29
C LYS A 109 15.01 -3.61 -0.92
N TYR A 110 15.18 -3.35 0.37
CA TYR A 110 15.57 -2.04 0.86
C TYR A 110 16.45 -2.16 2.10
N THR A 111 17.48 -1.32 2.19
CA THR A 111 18.32 -1.23 3.39
C THR A 111 17.80 -0.10 4.27
N ASN A 112 17.05 -0.43 5.32
CA ASN A 112 16.48 0.57 6.22
C ASN A 112 17.56 1.15 7.16
N LYS A 113 18.32 2.11 6.65
CA LYS A 113 19.39 2.79 7.40
C LYS A 113 18.86 3.54 8.62
N ARG A 114 17.66 4.12 8.53
CA ARG A 114 17.03 4.89 9.61
C ARG A 114 16.78 4.02 10.85
N GLU A 115 16.25 2.82 10.65
CA GLU A 115 16.06 1.86 11.74
C GLU A 115 17.40 1.23 12.18
N ALA A 116 18.34 1.01 11.26
CA ALA A 116 19.68 0.52 11.59
C ALA A 116 20.42 1.42 12.59
N SER A 117 20.39 2.74 12.35
CA SER A 117 21.04 3.74 13.22
C SER A 117 20.38 3.89 14.58
N ARG A 118 19.13 3.43 14.73
CA ARG A 118 18.43 3.43 16.02
C ARG A 118 18.72 2.18 16.85
N ALA A 119 19.16 1.09 16.20
CA ALA A 119 19.51 -0.16 16.85
C ALA A 119 20.99 -0.23 17.32
N GLY A 120 21.85 0.70 16.90
CA GLY A 120 23.30 0.66 17.13
C GLY A 120 23.82 1.63 18.20
N GLY A 121 24.64 1.13 19.12
CA GLY A 121 25.38 1.91 20.13
C GLY A 121 26.59 2.69 19.58
N GLY A 122 26.42 3.42 18.47
CA GLY A 122 27.42 4.27 17.83
C GLY A 122 27.84 3.84 16.41
N LEU A 123 28.60 4.73 15.73
CA LEU A 123 29.00 4.64 14.31
C LEU A 123 29.55 3.27 13.86
N GLY A 124 30.30 2.57 14.71
CA GLY A 124 30.85 1.24 14.40
C GLY A 124 29.82 0.10 14.46
N GLY A 125 28.79 0.25 15.28
CA GLY A 125 27.64 -0.66 15.35
C GLY A 125 26.70 -0.47 14.15
N ASP A 126 26.49 0.78 13.75
CA ASP A 126 25.63 1.14 12.61
C ASP A 126 26.12 0.52 11.30
N ILE A 127 27.43 0.52 11.06
CA ILE A 127 28.01 -0.08 9.84
C ILE A 127 27.77 -1.59 9.78
N LYS A 128 27.87 -2.30 10.91
CA LYS A 128 27.59 -3.75 10.98
C LYS A 128 26.10 -4.04 10.80
N ALA A 129 25.22 -3.24 11.42
CA ALA A 129 23.77 -3.35 11.25
C ALA A 129 23.36 -3.09 9.79
N ILE A 130 23.92 -2.07 9.14
CA ILE A 130 23.64 -1.73 7.74
C ILE A 130 24.07 -2.87 6.79
N LYS A 131 25.22 -3.52 7.03
CA LYS A 131 25.64 -4.68 6.22
C LYS A 131 24.65 -5.85 6.33
N ASN A 132 24.17 -6.14 7.54
CA ASN A 132 23.18 -7.21 7.75
C ASN A 132 21.81 -6.88 7.14
N LEU A 133 21.44 -5.59 7.09
CA LEU A 133 20.16 -5.12 6.52
C LEU A 133 20.17 -5.00 4.98
N SER A 134 21.31 -5.22 4.32
CA SER A 134 21.42 -5.09 2.86
C SER A 134 20.62 -6.14 2.07
N ASN A 135 20.17 -7.20 2.74
CA ASN A 135 19.38 -8.29 2.16
C ASN A 135 17.93 -8.34 2.69
N THR A 136 17.47 -7.34 3.44
CA THR A 136 16.13 -7.37 4.02
C THR A 136 15.08 -7.05 2.96
N THR A 137 14.11 -7.95 2.86
CA THR A 137 12.88 -7.72 2.09
C THR A 137 11.79 -7.15 2.99
N TYR A 138 11.01 -6.23 2.45
CA TYR A 138 9.86 -5.66 3.12
C TYR A 138 8.67 -5.69 2.17
N ILE A 139 7.45 -5.90 2.70
CA ILE A 139 6.27 -5.42 2.00
C ILE A 139 6.11 -3.93 2.30
N ALA A 140 6.00 -3.12 1.25
CA ALA A 140 5.67 -1.71 1.35
C ALA A 140 4.41 -1.39 0.56
N GLU A 141 3.66 -0.38 0.99
CA GLU A 141 2.49 0.10 0.25
C GLU A 141 2.95 0.97 -0.92
N THR A 142 2.51 0.66 -2.13
CA THR A 142 2.77 1.45 -3.33
C THR A 142 1.79 2.60 -3.37
N ILE A 143 2.30 3.85 -3.30
CA ILE A 143 1.45 5.05 -3.28
C ILE A 143 1.45 5.80 -4.61
N VAL A 144 2.49 5.62 -5.43
CA VAL A 144 2.56 6.09 -6.81
C VAL A 144 3.23 4.98 -7.62
N LYS A 145 2.61 4.57 -8.72
CA LYS A 145 3.12 3.50 -9.59
C LYS A 145 3.43 4.03 -10.97
N GLY A 146 4.55 3.60 -11.53
CA GLY A 146 4.99 4.01 -12.86
C GLY A 146 6.51 4.10 -12.97
N PRO A 147 7.01 4.82 -13.98
CA PRO A 147 8.44 5.03 -14.22
C PRO A 147 9.17 5.60 -13.01
N ILE A 148 8.52 6.44 -12.20
CA ILE A 148 8.89 6.65 -10.81
C ILE A 148 7.86 5.93 -9.94
N THR A 149 8.31 4.93 -9.19
CA THR A 149 7.48 4.23 -8.21
C THR A 149 7.84 4.71 -6.81
N VAL A 150 6.82 5.01 -6.01
CA VAL A 150 6.96 5.51 -4.65
C VAL A 150 6.29 4.54 -3.70
N TYR A 151 7.01 4.18 -2.64
CA TYR A 151 6.56 3.27 -1.60
C TYR A 151 6.47 3.99 -0.26
N LYS A 152 5.53 3.55 0.57
CA LYS A 152 5.40 3.94 1.96
C LYS A 152 5.68 2.72 2.84
N LEU A 153 6.69 2.86 3.70
CA LEU A 153 7.16 1.82 4.61
C LEU A 153 7.12 2.33 6.06
N TYR A 154 6.28 1.73 6.88
CA TYR A 154 6.23 1.97 8.32
C TYR A 154 7.36 1.22 9.03
N GLY A 155 7.91 1.84 10.08
CA GLY A 155 8.75 1.16 11.05
C GLY A 155 7.99 0.05 11.78
N MET A 156 8.73 -0.84 12.43
CA MET A 156 8.13 -1.91 13.24
C MET A 156 8.19 -1.52 14.71
N PRO A 157 7.11 -1.68 15.49
CA PRO A 157 7.15 -1.45 16.93
C PRO A 157 8.25 -2.28 17.60
N THR A 158 8.99 -1.66 18.49
CA THR A 158 9.94 -2.35 19.38
C THR A 158 9.19 -3.00 20.56
N ALA A 159 9.80 -3.98 21.24
CA ALA A 159 9.13 -4.96 22.09
C ALA A 159 8.37 -4.39 23.32
N VAL A 160 7.58 -5.27 23.95
CA VAL A 160 6.52 -5.03 24.95
C VAL A 160 6.98 -4.28 26.20
N ALA A 161 6.26 -3.23 26.59
CA ALA A 161 6.48 -2.48 27.83
C ALA A 161 6.23 -3.33 29.10
N VAL A 162 7.18 -3.31 30.04
CA VAL A 162 7.07 -3.94 31.37
C VAL A 162 7.16 -2.88 32.48
N GLY A 163 6.14 -2.01 32.54
CA GLY A 163 6.03 -0.95 33.55
C GLY A 163 5.52 0.37 32.99
N LYS A 164 5.12 1.30 33.88
CA LYS A 164 4.47 2.57 33.49
C LYS A 164 5.34 3.46 32.59
N LYS A 165 6.62 3.65 32.93
CA LYS A 165 7.55 4.47 32.14
C LYS A 165 7.76 3.92 30.73
N GLN A 166 7.84 2.60 30.60
CA GLN A 166 8.01 1.93 29.32
C GLN A 166 6.74 1.96 28.47
N ALA A 167 5.56 2.10 29.10
CA ALA A 167 4.30 2.26 28.36
C ALA A 167 4.21 3.64 27.68
N GLU A 168 4.66 4.71 28.33
CA GLU A 168 4.72 6.06 27.74
C GLU A 168 5.74 6.11 26.59
N GLU A 169 6.91 5.51 26.77
CA GLU A 169 7.94 5.39 25.72
C GLU A 169 7.43 4.57 24.52
N MET A 170 6.69 3.48 24.77
CA MET A 170 6.07 2.66 23.74
C MET A 170 4.99 3.45 22.97
N GLU A 171 4.12 4.19 23.65
CA GLU A 171 3.08 4.98 22.97
C GLU A 171 3.69 6.09 22.10
N ALA A 172 4.75 6.74 22.59
CA ALA A 172 5.51 7.71 21.81
C ALA A 172 6.14 7.06 20.56
N ASP A 173 6.72 5.86 20.69
CA ASP A 173 7.29 5.12 19.56
C ASP A 173 6.21 4.69 18.55
N LEU A 174 5.06 4.19 19.02
CA LEU A 174 3.93 3.83 18.17
C LEU A 174 3.40 5.05 17.40
N ASN A 175 3.23 6.18 18.07
CA ASN A 175 2.78 7.41 17.43
C ASN A 175 3.81 7.90 16.39
N ARG A 176 5.11 7.84 16.71
CA ARG A 176 6.18 8.18 15.77
C ARG A 176 6.16 7.27 14.55
N ILE A 177 6.04 5.96 14.73
CA ILE A 177 5.99 4.99 13.63
C ILE A 177 4.79 5.29 12.72
N ARG A 178 3.62 5.60 13.32
CA ARG A 178 2.39 5.93 12.59
C ARG A 178 2.51 7.21 11.78
N THR A 179 3.15 8.24 12.34
CA THR A 179 3.19 9.60 11.77
C THR A 179 4.42 9.86 10.91
N SER A 180 5.47 9.04 11.01
CA SER A 180 6.73 9.21 10.26
C SER A 180 7.12 7.93 9.49
N PRO A 181 6.29 7.49 8.52
CA PRO A 181 6.68 6.41 7.63
C PRO A 181 7.88 6.84 6.76
N SER A 182 8.74 5.88 6.42
CA SER A 182 9.75 6.09 5.39
C SER A 182 9.07 6.12 4.02
N ILE A 183 9.27 7.21 3.29
CA ILE A 183 8.88 7.31 1.88
C ILE A 183 10.08 6.89 1.04
N LEU A 184 9.89 5.87 0.21
CA LEU A 184 10.93 5.29 -0.61
C LEU A 184 10.59 5.52 -2.08
N VAL A 185 11.61 5.58 -2.93
CA VAL A 185 11.46 5.84 -4.35
C VAL A 185 12.37 4.93 -5.17
N SER A 186 11.87 4.51 -6.33
CA SER A 186 12.64 3.87 -7.40
C SER A 186 12.30 4.54 -8.73
N LYS A 187 13.31 4.82 -9.55
CA LYS A 187 13.13 5.31 -10.92
C LYS A 187 13.57 4.24 -11.91
N LYS A 188 12.67 3.90 -12.84
CA LYS A 188 12.83 2.92 -13.92
C LYS A 188 13.33 1.56 -13.41
N GLY A 189 12.78 1.10 -12.28
CA GLY A 189 13.18 -0.17 -11.64
C GLY A 189 14.58 -0.15 -11.00
N GLY A 190 15.17 1.03 -10.85
CA GLY A 190 16.46 1.22 -10.19
C GLY A 190 16.43 0.91 -8.69
N LYS A 191 17.57 1.12 -8.05
CA LYS A 191 17.72 0.91 -6.60
C LYS A 191 16.70 1.74 -5.82
N ILE A 192 16.02 1.10 -4.88
CA ILE A 192 15.12 1.78 -3.94
C ILE A 192 15.95 2.58 -2.94
N GLU A 193 15.64 3.88 -2.84
CA GLU A 193 16.25 4.80 -1.88
C GLU A 193 15.19 5.54 -1.08
N GLU A 194 15.56 5.98 0.13
CA GLU A 194 14.69 6.83 0.95
C GLU A 194 14.66 8.23 0.38
N LEU A 195 13.45 8.70 0.08
CA LEU A 195 13.17 9.97 -0.55
C LEU A 195 13.23 11.10 0.48
N ASN A 196 13.91 12.19 0.14
CA ASN A 196 13.85 13.44 0.88
C ASN A 196 13.23 14.54 0.03
N SER A 197 12.88 15.65 0.67
CA SER A 197 12.33 16.81 -0.02
C SER A 197 13.25 17.39 -1.10
N SER A 198 14.57 17.37 -0.88
CA SER A 198 15.58 17.84 -1.84
C SER A 198 15.73 16.95 -3.08
N ASP A 199 15.29 15.70 -3.00
CA ASP A 199 15.53 14.71 -4.05
C ASP A 199 14.54 14.86 -5.21
N MET A 200 13.42 15.58 -5.01
CA MET A 200 12.39 15.80 -6.03
C MET A 200 12.99 16.34 -7.34
N LYS A 201 14.00 17.22 -7.23
CA LYS A 201 14.72 17.74 -8.39
C LYS A 201 15.48 16.68 -9.15
N LYS A 202 16.30 15.89 -8.45
CA LYS A 202 17.13 14.83 -9.02
C LYS A 202 16.26 13.84 -9.81
N PHE A 203 15.09 13.51 -9.28
CA PHE A 203 14.19 12.54 -9.91
C PHE A 203 13.43 13.08 -11.13
N THR A 204 13.32 14.39 -11.29
CA THR A 204 12.51 15.04 -12.33
C THR A 204 13.32 15.85 -13.34
N GLU A 205 14.66 15.91 -13.21
CA GLU A 205 15.52 16.79 -14.03
C GLU A 205 15.43 16.55 -15.54
N ASP A 206 15.04 15.34 -15.94
CA ASP A 206 14.83 14.91 -17.32
C ASP A 206 13.45 15.25 -17.88
N CYS A 207 12.56 15.88 -17.11
CA CYS A 207 11.20 16.22 -17.50
C CYS A 207 10.95 17.72 -17.48
N GLU A 208 11.15 18.39 -18.62
CA GLU A 208 11.06 19.85 -18.72
C GLU A 208 9.72 20.40 -18.23
N VAL A 209 8.61 19.71 -18.52
CA VAL A 209 7.25 20.11 -18.09
C VAL A 209 7.15 20.19 -16.57
N VAL A 210 7.52 19.12 -15.87
CA VAL A 210 7.48 19.07 -14.40
C VAL A 210 8.49 20.05 -13.81
N ARG A 211 9.69 20.16 -14.40
CA ARG A 211 10.71 21.12 -13.93
C ARG A 211 10.23 22.57 -14.00
N LYS A 212 9.54 22.96 -15.08
CA LYS A 212 8.94 24.31 -15.18
C LYS A 212 7.91 24.54 -14.08
N LYS A 213 6.98 23.61 -13.88
CA LYS A 213 5.99 23.68 -12.79
C LYS A 213 6.62 23.80 -11.40
N MET A 214 7.68 23.04 -11.13
CA MET A 214 8.43 23.11 -9.86
C MET A 214 9.09 24.48 -9.64
N LEU A 215 9.66 25.07 -10.69
CA LEU A 215 10.30 26.39 -10.60
C LEU A 215 9.29 27.52 -10.49
N ASN A 216 8.13 27.38 -11.13
CA ASN A 216 7.01 28.33 -11.06
C ASN A 216 6.17 28.21 -9.79
N SER A 217 6.52 27.29 -8.87
CA SER A 217 5.76 27.01 -7.64
C SER A 217 4.30 26.58 -7.91
N GLU A 218 4.07 25.84 -9.00
CA GLU A 218 2.74 25.32 -9.36
C GLU A 218 2.35 24.07 -8.53
N TYR A 219 3.31 23.47 -7.80
CA TYR A 219 3.03 22.44 -6.80
C TYR A 219 3.00 23.07 -5.40
N PRO A 220 1.84 23.13 -4.72
CA PRO A 220 1.73 23.76 -3.41
C PRO A 220 2.63 23.15 -2.34
N SER A 221 2.93 21.85 -2.46
CA SER A 221 3.75 21.11 -1.52
C SER A 221 5.26 21.37 -1.66
N TYR A 222 5.71 21.99 -2.76
CA TYR A 222 7.12 22.15 -3.09
C TYR A 222 7.55 23.62 -3.15
N ASN A 223 8.61 23.96 -2.42
CA ASN A 223 9.21 25.28 -2.47
C ASN A 223 10.68 25.16 -2.95
N PRO A 224 11.01 25.57 -4.18
CA PRO A 224 12.36 25.41 -4.74
C PRO A 224 13.43 26.12 -3.91
N GLU A 225 13.13 27.28 -3.33
CA GLU A 225 14.09 28.03 -2.50
C GLU A 225 14.43 27.32 -1.18
N LYS A 226 13.51 26.51 -0.66
CA LYS A 226 13.73 25.73 0.56
C LYS A 226 14.37 24.38 0.24
N GLU A 227 13.83 23.69 -0.76
CA GLU A 227 14.19 22.29 -1.03
C GLU A 227 15.46 22.13 -1.88
N GLU A 228 15.80 23.10 -2.74
CA GLU A 228 17.00 23.02 -3.60
C GLU A 228 18.24 23.68 -2.99
N LYS A 229 18.17 24.15 -1.74
CA LYS A 229 19.32 24.77 -1.07
C LYS A 229 20.49 23.80 -0.97
N LYS A 230 21.62 24.16 -1.61
CA LYS A 230 22.87 23.41 -1.55
C LYS A 230 23.34 23.27 -0.11
N ARG A 231 23.59 22.04 0.33
CA ARG A 231 24.18 21.78 1.65
C ARG A 231 25.69 21.64 1.59
N SER A 232 26.32 21.86 2.74
CA SER A 232 27.72 21.50 2.95
C SER A 232 27.91 19.99 2.82
N LYS A 233 29.10 19.54 2.39
CA LYS A 233 29.43 18.12 2.17
C LYS A 233 29.21 17.24 3.41
N MET A 234 29.35 17.81 4.62
CA MET A 234 29.08 17.10 5.88
C MET A 234 27.58 16.98 6.18
N GLY A 235 26.80 18.03 5.90
CA GLY A 235 25.34 18.02 6.04
C GLY A 235 24.60 17.20 4.98
N ALA A 236 25.28 16.77 3.92
CA ALA A 236 24.74 15.83 2.94
C ALA A 236 24.82 14.36 3.41
N LEU A 237 25.70 14.05 4.38
CA LEU A 237 25.88 12.70 4.91
C LEU A 237 24.85 12.36 5.99
N ILE A 238 24.29 13.36 6.68
CA ILE A 238 23.30 13.19 7.74
C ILE A 238 21.99 13.83 7.28
N LYS A 239 20.98 13.00 7.02
CA LYS A 239 19.64 13.48 6.69
C LYS A 239 18.95 14.00 7.96
N SER A 240 18.44 15.21 7.85
CA SER A 240 17.46 15.82 8.76
C SER A 240 16.33 14.92 9.24
N GLU A 241 15.99 14.76 10.54
CA GLU A 241 14.64 14.23 10.85
C GLU A 241 13.54 15.13 10.26
N THR A 242 13.77 16.44 10.21
CA THR A 242 12.87 17.45 9.59
C THR A 242 12.76 17.31 8.06
N GLU A 243 13.77 16.74 7.41
CA GLU A 243 13.80 16.54 5.95
C GLU A 243 13.24 15.19 5.53
N LEU A 244 13.02 14.35 6.54
CA LEU A 244 12.49 13.00 6.50
C LEU A 244 11.05 12.96 7.03
N ASP A 245 10.39 14.12 7.05
CA ASP A 245 8.99 14.33 7.37
C ASP A 245 8.09 13.56 6.38
N GLY A 246 7.71 12.34 6.79
CA GLY A 246 6.98 11.38 5.98
C GLY A 246 5.73 11.98 5.32
N PRO A 247 4.81 12.62 6.06
CA PRO A 247 3.63 13.28 5.50
C PRO A 247 3.96 14.32 4.42
N LYS A 248 4.88 15.25 4.70
CA LYS A 248 5.26 16.29 3.72
C LYS A 248 5.85 15.67 2.45
N ILE A 249 6.78 14.71 2.61
CA ILE A 249 7.45 14.03 1.49
C ILE A 249 6.46 13.22 0.68
N GLN A 250 5.52 12.53 1.34
CA GLN A 250 4.46 11.79 0.68
C GLN A 250 3.61 12.71 -0.19
N THR A 251 3.17 13.87 0.33
CA THR A 251 2.38 14.83 -0.44
C THR A 251 3.15 15.33 -1.67
N MET A 252 4.42 15.74 -1.49
CA MET A 252 5.27 16.15 -2.62
C MET A 252 5.43 15.03 -3.66
N ALA A 253 5.69 13.80 -3.22
CA ALA A 253 5.89 12.67 -4.10
C ALA A 253 4.62 12.34 -4.91
N VAL A 254 3.45 12.37 -4.27
CA VAL A 254 2.17 12.13 -4.94
C VAL A 254 1.89 13.21 -5.98
N GLU A 255 2.04 14.48 -5.64
CA GLU A 255 1.80 15.59 -6.60
C GLU A 255 2.77 15.54 -7.78
N ILE A 256 4.07 15.50 -7.49
CA ILE A 256 5.13 15.69 -8.49
C ILE A 256 5.32 14.43 -9.34
N PHE A 257 5.40 13.25 -8.71
CA PHE A 257 5.72 12.03 -9.46
C PHE A 257 4.54 11.44 -10.20
N THR A 258 3.30 11.71 -9.77
CA THR A 258 2.12 11.40 -10.60
C THR A 258 2.15 12.22 -11.90
N ASP A 259 2.43 13.52 -11.80
CA ASP A 259 2.55 14.39 -12.99
C ASP A 259 3.75 13.99 -13.87
N TYR A 260 4.89 13.61 -13.27
CA TYR A 260 6.02 13.06 -14.02
C TYR A 260 5.64 11.79 -14.76
N ASN A 261 5.01 10.82 -14.09
CA ASN A 261 4.63 9.55 -14.71
C ASN A 261 3.63 9.73 -15.84
N ALA A 262 2.75 10.74 -15.75
CA ALA A 262 1.78 11.07 -16.79
C ALA A 262 2.40 11.74 -18.02
N ASN A 263 3.46 12.54 -17.86
CA ASN A 263 3.98 13.39 -18.95
C ASN A 263 5.35 12.98 -19.50
N CYS A 264 6.15 12.26 -18.72
CA CYS A 264 7.57 12.03 -18.99
C CYS A 264 8.00 10.58 -18.74
N GLY A 265 7.03 9.71 -18.51
CA GLY A 265 7.22 8.31 -18.15
C GLY A 265 7.59 7.36 -19.29
N SER A 266 7.67 7.86 -20.52
CA SER A 266 7.99 7.08 -21.72
C SER A 266 9.44 6.58 -21.77
#